data_AF-I1J4J1-F1
#
_entry.id   AF-I1J4J1-F1
#
_cell.length_a   1.000
_cell.length_b   1.000
_cell.length_c   1.000
_cell.angle_alpha   90.00
_cell.angle_beta   90.00
_cell.angle_gamma   90.00
#
_symmetry.space_group_name_H-M   'P 1'
#
loop_
_entity.id
_entity.type
_entity.pdbx_description
1 polymer ?
#
loop_
_entity_poly.entity_id
_entity_poly.type
_entity_poly.pdbx_seq_one_letter_code
_entity_poly.pdbx_strand_id
1 'polypeptide(L)'
;MVLLVGLTLLLGLFLAVLLFNPRHRKSGHKAKAQASLNVDKASKSYSKTEVSLHNKRTDCWIIIKNKVYDVTSYVEEHPGGDSILVHAGDDSTEGFFGLPT
;
A
#
# COMPACT_ATOMS: atom_id res chain seq x y z
N MET A 1 49.19 -16.14 31.64
CA MET A 1 48.19 -17.15 31.20
C MET A 1 46.75 -16.71 31.46
N VAL A 2 46.39 -16.23 32.66
CA VAL A 2 45.00 -15.79 32.98
C VAL A 2 44.54 -14.56 32.16
N LEU A 3 45.43 -13.60 31.89
CA LEU A 3 45.12 -12.42 31.06
C LEU A 3 44.84 -12.74 29.59
N LEU A 4 45.47 -13.80 29.05
CA LEU A 4 45.29 -14.21 27.65
C LEU A 4 43.91 -14.86 27.44
N VAL A 5 43.43 -15.62 28.43
CA VAL A 5 42.12 -16.28 28.41
C VAL A 5 40.97 -15.27 28.47
N GLY A 6 41.13 -14.20 29.26
CA GLY A 6 40.16 -13.10 29.35
C GLY A 6 40.01 -12.33 28.03
N LEU A 7 41.13 -12.07 27.34
CA LEU A 7 41.13 -11.37 26.06
C LEU A 7 40.45 -12.20 24.96
N THR A 8 40.65 -13.52 24.95
CA THR A 8 40.00 -14.42 23.99
C THR A 8 38.49 -14.55 24.23
N LEU A 9 38.04 -14.51 25.48
CA LEU A 9 36.61 -14.54 25.81
C LEU A 9 35.90 -13.23 25.43
N LEU A 10 36.53 -12.08 25.68
CA LEU A 10 35.99 -10.77 25.32
C LEU A 10 35.94 -10.55 23.81
N LEU A 11 37.01 -10.89 23.09
CA LEU A 11 37.06 -10.78 21.64
C LEU A 11 36.07 -11.75 20.97
N GLY A 12 35.95 -12.97 21.50
CA GLY A 12 35.01 -13.98 21.01
C GLY A 12 33.55 -13.60 21.24
N LEU A 13 33.21 -13.05 22.41
CA LEU A 13 31.86 -12.56 22.70
C LEU A 13 31.49 -11.35 21.82
N PHE A 14 32.44 -10.43 21.60
CA PHE A 14 32.25 -9.26 20.75
C PHE A 14 32.06 -9.65 19.26
N LEU A 15 32.86 -10.59 18.74
CA LEU A 15 32.67 -11.14 17.39
C LEU A 15 31.35 -11.88 17.24
N ALA A 16 30.93 -12.63 18.28
CA ALA A 16 29.65 -13.31 18.29
C ALA A 16 28.49 -12.31 18.22
N VAL A 17 28.52 -11.19 18.94
CA VAL A 17 27.47 -10.15 18.88
C VAL A 17 27.43 -9.45 17.51
N LEU A 18 28.58 -9.26 16.84
CA LEU A 18 28.62 -8.68 15.49
C LEU A 18 28.09 -9.64 14.41
N LEU A 19 28.27 -10.95 14.56
CA LEU A 19 27.72 -11.97 13.65
C LEU A 19 26.26 -12.33 13.98
N PHE A 20 25.86 -12.19 15.23
CA PHE A 20 24.49 -12.42 15.71
C PHE A 20 23.66 -11.14 15.73
N ASN A 21 23.91 -10.22 14.79
CA ASN A 21 22.97 -9.17 14.47
C ASN A 21 21.78 -9.81 13.74
N PRO A 22 20.64 -10.02 14.40
CA PRO A 22 19.49 -10.57 13.73
C PRO A 22 18.99 -9.46 12.84
N ARG A 23 19.28 -9.55 11.54
CA ARG A 23 18.55 -8.79 10.52
C ARG A 23 17.08 -9.07 10.78
N HIS A 24 16.41 -8.13 11.43
CA HIS A 24 14.98 -8.15 11.62
C HIS A 24 14.36 -7.80 10.26
N ARG A 25 14.46 -8.74 9.33
CA ARG A 25 13.71 -8.77 8.08
C ARG A 25 12.34 -9.33 8.48
N LYS A 26 11.32 -8.47 8.57
CA LYS A 26 9.93 -8.94 8.50
C LYS A 26 9.72 -9.57 7.13
N SER A 27 10.06 -10.83 7.01
CA SER A 27 9.63 -11.72 5.93
C SER A 27 8.68 -12.72 6.56
N GLY A 28 7.39 -12.37 6.54
CA GLY A 28 6.31 -13.24 6.98
C GLY A 28 5.72 -13.98 5.78
N HIS A 29 6.43 -14.95 5.23
CA HIS A 29 5.78 -16.05 4.52
C HIS A 29 5.48 -17.15 5.54
N LYS A 30 4.31 -17.08 6.19
CA LYS A 30 3.73 -18.23 6.87
C LYS A 30 2.80 -18.95 5.90
N ALA A 31 3.25 -20.10 5.42
CA ALA A 31 2.35 -21.18 5.09
C ALA A 31 1.63 -21.60 6.38
N LYS A 32 0.34 -21.29 6.47
CA LYS A 32 -0.59 -21.93 7.40
C LYS A 32 -1.86 -22.23 6.62
N ALA A 33 -2.31 -23.48 6.71
CA ALA A 33 -3.62 -23.94 6.27
C ALA A 33 -4.70 -22.91 6.65
N GLN A 34 -5.33 -22.28 5.66
CA GLN A 34 -6.46 -21.40 5.86
C GLN A 34 -7.72 -22.14 5.43
N ALA A 35 -8.21 -22.98 6.34
CA ALA A 35 -9.63 -23.29 6.39
C ALA A 35 -10.38 -21.98 6.68
N SER A 36 -11.30 -21.64 5.79
CA SER A 36 -12.48 -20.80 5.99
C SER A 36 -12.37 -19.71 7.06
N LEU A 37 -12.01 -18.52 6.62
CA LEU A 37 -12.61 -17.30 7.16
C LEU A 37 -13.01 -16.45 5.96
N ASN A 38 -14.23 -16.68 5.45
CA ASN A 38 -15.02 -15.58 4.90
C ASN A 38 -15.24 -14.61 6.07
N VAL A 39 -14.24 -13.76 6.33
CA VAL A 39 -14.49 -12.48 6.99
C VAL A 39 -15.14 -11.68 5.89
N ASP A 40 -16.45 -11.53 5.96
CA ASP A 40 -17.22 -10.64 5.10
C ASP A 40 -16.53 -9.28 5.14
N LYS A 41 -15.72 -9.00 4.11
CA LYS A 41 -15.10 -7.69 3.92
C LYS A 41 -16.29 -6.77 3.64
N ALA A 42 -16.81 -6.14 4.69
CA ALA A 42 -17.91 -5.19 4.62
C ALA A 42 -17.60 -4.21 3.48
N SER A 43 -18.36 -4.31 2.40
CA SER A 43 -18.22 -3.42 1.26
C SER A 43 -18.66 -2.03 1.71
N LYS A 44 -17.71 -1.11 1.83
CA LYS A 44 -18.03 0.29 2.14
C LYS A 44 -18.73 0.91 0.93
N SER A 45 -19.94 1.39 1.14
CA SER A 45 -20.71 2.14 0.14
C SER A 45 -20.53 3.64 0.37
N TYR A 46 -20.56 4.40 -0.72
CA TYR A 46 -20.43 5.85 -0.73
C TYR A 46 -21.61 6.45 -1.49
N SER A 47 -22.09 7.60 -1.03
CA SER A 47 -23.08 8.37 -1.80
C SER A 47 -22.38 9.15 -2.92
N LYS A 48 -23.11 9.45 -4.01
CA LYS A 48 -22.55 10.31 -5.07
C LYS A 48 -22.12 11.69 -4.53
N THR A 49 -22.90 12.25 -3.61
CA THR A 49 -22.57 13.53 -2.95
C THR A 49 -21.28 13.45 -2.15
N GLU A 50 -21.03 12.34 -1.45
CA GLU A 50 -19.77 12.14 -0.71
C GLU A 50 -18.59 12.08 -1.67
N VAL A 51 -18.68 11.31 -2.75
CA VAL A 51 -17.61 11.22 -3.76
C VAL A 51 -17.34 12.58 -4.42
N SER A 52 -18.37 13.39 -4.64
CA SER A 52 -18.24 14.72 -5.27
C SER A 52 -17.40 15.73 -4.47
N LEU A 53 -17.18 15.48 -3.17
CA LEU A 53 -16.31 16.30 -2.34
C LEU A 53 -14.82 16.08 -2.64
N HIS A 54 -14.47 14.93 -3.22
CA HIS A 54 -13.12 14.50 -3.54
C HIS A 54 -12.77 14.82 -5.00
N ASN A 55 -12.74 16.13 -5.31
CA ASN A 55 -12.63 16.65 -6.68
C ASN A 55 -11.36 17.48 -6.93
N LYS A 56 -10.32 17.32 -6.11
CA LYS A 56 -9.08 18.11 -6.19
C LYS A 56 -7.91 17.24 -6.59
N ARG A 57 -6.89 17.83 -7.20
CA ARG A 57 -5.63 17.12 -7.52
C ARG A 57 -5.02 16.39 -6.32
N THR A 58 -5.10 16.99 -5.13
CA THR A 58 -4.59 16.42 -3.88
C THR A 58 -5.58 15.54 -3.13
N ASP A 59 -6.79 15.36 -3.67
CA ASP A 59 -7.89 14.59 -3.09
C ASP A 59 -8.90 14.26 -4.22
N CYS A 60 -8.58 13.25 -5.02
CA CYS A 60 -9.25 12.94 -6.28
C CYS A 60 -9.83 11.53 -6.24
N TRP A 61 -11.16 11.43 -6.18
CA TRP A 61 -11.87 10.16 -6.32
C TRP A 61 -12.64 10.13 -7.63
N ILE A 62 -12.80 8.93 -8.19
CA ILE A 62 -13.58 8.72 -9.42
C ILE A 62 -14.47 7.49 -9.28
N ILE A 63 -15.57 7.47 -10.04
CA ILE A 63 -16.45 6.30 -10.13
C ILE A 63 -16.20 5.61 -11.47
N ILE A 64 -15.96 4.30 -11.44
CA ILE A 64 -15.89 3.46 -12.64
C ILE A 64 -16.79 2.24 -12.42
N LYS A 65 -17.83 2.08 -13.24
CA LYS A 65 -18.82 0.98 -13.14
C LYS A 65 -19.37 0.83 -11.71
N ASN A 66 -19.87 1.94 -11.15
CA ASN A 66 -20.44 2.02 -9.80
C ASN A 66 -19.48 1.65 -8.65
N LYS A 67 -18.17 1.62 -8.91
CA LYS A 67 -17.14 1.44 -7.88
C LYS A 67 -16.37 2.74 -7.71
N VAL A 68 -16.11 3.10 -6.46
CA VAL A 68 -15.35 4.30 -6.11
C VAL A 68 -13.87 3.96 -6.00
N TYR A 69 -13.02 4.77 -6.61
CA TYR A 69 -11.57 4.67 -6.56
C TYR A 69 -10.99 5.98 -6.07
N ASP A 70 -10.15 5.91 -5.04
CA ASP A 70 -9.24 7.00 -4.71
C ASP A 70 -8.03 6.91 -5.64
N VAL A 71 -7.90 7.90 -6.51
CA VAL A 71 -6.82 7.98 -7.50
C VAL A 71 -5.83 9.09 -7.18
N THR A 72 -5.90 9.69 -5.98
CA THR A 72 -5.09 10.83 -5.57
C THR A 72 -3.59 10.62 -5.81
N SER A 73 -3.06 9.44 -5.44
CA SER A 73 -1.64 9.13 -5.62
C SER A 73 -1.25 8.87 -7.09
N TYR A 74 -2.22 8.64 -7.96
CA TYR A 74 -2.01 8.30 -9.36
C TYR A 74 -2.15 9.51 -10.31
N VAL A 75 -2.71 10.63 -9.84
CA VAL A 75 -2.97 11.80 -10.69
C VAL A 75 -1.73 12.27 -11.45
N GLU A 76 -0.56 12.31 -10.81
CA GLU A 76 0.69 12.76 -11.44
C GLU A 76 1.33 11.70 -12.37
N GLU A 77 0.98 10.43 -12.19
CA GLU A 77 1.51 9.32 -12.98
C GLU A 77 0.59 8.95 -14.16
N HIS A 78 -0.57 9.60 -14.25
CA HIS A 78 -1.55 9.30 -15.29
C HIS A 78 -0.99 9.63 -16.68
N PRO A 79 -0.86 8.65 -17.60
CA PRO A 79 -0.29 8.87 -18.93
C PRO A 79 -1.07 9.89 -19.77
N GLY A 80 -2.38 10.04 -19.50
CA GLY A 80 -3.22 11.07 -20.12
C GLY A 80 -3.08 12.45 -19.49
N GLY A 81 -2.18 12.64 -18.52
CA GLY A 81 -2.01 13.86 -17.75
C GLY A 81 -3.29 14.29 -17.05
N ASP A 82 -3.59 15.59 -17.14
CA ASP A 82 -4.73 16.24 -16.46
C ASP A 82 -6.11 15.74 -16.91
N SER A 83 -6.20 14.90 -17.95
CA SER A 83 -7.47 14.29 -18.36
C SER A 83 -8.13 13.44 -17.26
N ILE A 84 -7.38 12.92 -16.29
CA ILE A 84 -7.94 12.23 -15.11
C ILE A 84 -8.80 13.16 -14.24
N LEU A 85 -8.56 14.48 -14.30
CA LEU A 85 -9.26 15.46 -13.46
C LEU A 85 -10.58 15.95 -14.06
N VAL A 86 -10.88 15.64 -15.33
CA VAL A 86 -12.10 16.11 -16.02
C VAL A 86 -13.36 15.69 -15.27
N HIS A 87 -13.34 14.51 -14.66
CA HIS A 87 -14.45 13.93 -13.88
C HIS A 87 -14.04 13.63 -12.44
N ALA A 88 -13.13 14.42 -11.86
CA ALA A 88 -12.77 14.29 -10.45
C ALA A 88 -14.02 14.50 -9.58
N GLY A 89 -14.30 13.55 -8.69
CA GLY A 89 -15.51 13.50 -7.86
C GLY A 89 -16.76 12.97 -8.57
N ASP A 90 -16.67 12.47 -9.80
CA ASP A 90 -17.82 11.97 -10.57
C ASP A 90 -17.52 10.64 -11.31
N ASP A 91 -18.47 10.21 -12.14
CA ASP A 91 -18.37 9.03 -12.99
C ASP A 91 -17.48 9.26 -14.20
N SER A 92 -16.38 8.53 -14.24
CA SER A 92 -15.38 8.54 -15.31
C SER A 92 -15.48 7.28 -16.18
N THR A 93 -16.55 6.50 -16.09
CA THR A 93 -16.70 5.21 -16.78
C THR A 93 -16.53 5.37 -18.28
N GLU A 94 -17.18 6.36 -18.89
CA GLU A 94 -17.12 6.57 -20.34
C GLU A 94 -15.70 6.94 -20.79
N GLY A 95 -15.08 7.92 -20.13
CA GLY A 95 -13.69 8.31 -20.39
C GLY A 95 -12.70 7.16 -20.19
N PHE A 96 -12.91 6.32 -19.18
CA PHE A 96 -12.06 5.15 -18.91
C PHE A 96 -12.11 4.10 -20.03
N PHE A 97 -13.28 3.88 -20.63
CA PHE A 97 -13.45 2.92 -21.73
C PHE A 97 -13.26 3.53 -23.12
N GLY A 98 -13.00 4.84 -23.21
CA GLY A 98 -12.92 5.55 -24.49
C GLY A 98 -14.24 5.57 -25.24
N LEU A 99 -15.37 5.60 -24.53
CA LEU A 99 -16.69 5.74 -25.13
C LEU A 99 -16.89 7.18 -25.62
N PRO A 100 -17.68 7.38 -26.69
CA PRO A 100 -18.01 8.72 -27.15
C PRO A 100 -18.80 9.47 -26.07
N THR A 101 -18.21 10.55 -25.57
CA THR A 101 -18.79 11.53 -24.63
C THR A 101 -19.43 12.70 -25.38
#